data_AF-A0A0L0SAI1-F1
#
_entry.id   AF-A0A0L0SAI1-F1
#
_cell.length_a   1.000
_cell.length_b   1.000
_cell.length_c   1.000
_cell.angle_alpha   90.00
_cell.angle_beta   90.00
_cell.angle_gamma   90.00
#
_symmetry.space_group_name_H-M   'P 1'
#
loop_
_entity.id
_entity.type
_entity.pdbx_description
1 polymer ?
#
loop_
_entity_poly.entity_id
_entity_poly.type
_entity_poly.pdbx_seq_one_letter_code
_entity_poly.pdbx_strand_id
1 'polypeptide(L)' 'MESDAFDYLDAPVQRVTGADIPMPYAQNLETHSLPTVDHIVDSALRVLYKKA' A
#
# COMPACT_ATOMS: atom_id res chain seq x y z
N MET A 1 11.16 -14.31 18.22
CA MET A 1 12.47 -13.67 18.00
C MET A 1 12.40 -13.06 16.62
N GLU A 2 12.64 -11.76 16.51
CA GLU A 2 12.56 -11.01 15.25
C GLU A 2 13.75 -11.41 14.35
N SER A 3 13.64 -11.22 13.03
CA SER A 3 14.74 -11.52 12.11
C SER A 3 15.81 -10.44 12.16
N ASP A 4 17.07 -10.80 11.89
CA ASP A 4 18.22 -9.87 11.80
C ASP A 4 17.98 -8.69 10.83
N ALA A 5 17.04 -8.80 9.89
CA ALA A 5 16.67 -7.74 8.96
C ALA A 5 15.93 -6.56 9.61
N PHE A 6 15.37 -6.72 10.81
CA PHE A 6 14.54 -5.69 11.45
C PHE A 6 15.33 -4.41 11.73
N ASP A 7 16.58 -4.54 12.17
CA ASP A 7 17.46 -3.40 12.49
C ASP A 7 17.92 -2.62 11.25
N TYR A 8 17.73 -3.16 10.04
CA TYR A 8 18.08 -2.49 8.78
C TYR A 8 16.95 -1.61 8.23
N LEU A 9 15.77 -1.58 8.87
CA LEU A 9 14.63 -0.81 8.40
C LEU A 9 14.75 0.67 8.81
N ASP A 10 15.07 1.53 7.84
CA ASP A 10 15.11 2.98 8.04
C ASP A 10 13.70 3.62 8.16
N ALA A 11 12.66 2.89 7.78
CA ALA A 11 11.29 3.36 7.74
C ALA A 11 10.28 2.21 7.96
N PRO A 12 9.06 2.50 8.44
CA PRO A 12 8.06 1.48 8.71
C PRO A 12 7.58 0.81 7.42
N VAL A 13 7.45 -0.52 7.45
CA VAL A 13 6.89 -1.30 6.34
C VAL A 13 5.40 -0.96 6.16
N GLN A 14 5.00 -0.65 4.93
CA GLN A 14 3.61 -0.41 4.57
C GLN A 14 3.05 -1.54 3.70
N ARG A 15 1.73 -1.74 3.77
CA ARG A 15 0.99 -2.70 2.96
C ARG A 15 0.05 -1.94 2.04
N VAL A 16 0.07 -2.29 0.75
CA VAL A 16 -0.89 -1.81 -0.24
C VAL A 16 -1.81 -2.99 -0.57
N THR A 17 -3.08 -2.87 -0.23
CA THR A 17 -4.10 -3.92 -0.41
C THR A 17 -5.35 -3.35 -1.06
N GLY A 18 -6.26 -4.24 -1.47
CA GLY A 18 -7.60 -3.82 -1.85
C GLY A 18 -8.36 -3.20 -0.68
N ALA A 19 -9.45 -2.51 -1.00
CA ALA A 19 -10.38 -1.98 -0.01
C ALA A 19 -10.98 -3.14 0.81
N ASP A 20 -11.18 -2.91 2.11
CA ASP A 20 -11.72 -3.92 3.05
C ASP A 20 -13.24 -4.05 2.92
N ILE A 21 -13.69 -4.45 1.73
CA ILE A 21 -15.09 -4.63 1.37
C ILE A 21 -15.23 -5.87 0.46
N PRO A 22 -16.41 -6.51 0.41
CA PRO A 22 -16.69 -7.50 -0.63
C PRO A 22 -16.55 -6.87 -2.03
N MET A 23 -16.00 -7.62 -3.00
CA MET A 23 -15.78 -7.14 -4.35
C MET A 23 -17.09 -6.66 -5.00
N PRO A 24 -17.21 -5.36 -5.33
CA PRO A 24 -18.42 -4.82 -5.94
C PRO A 24 -18.49 -5.16 -7.43
N TYR A 25 -19.70 -5.38 -7.94
CA TYR A 25 -19.92 -5.66 -9.37
C TYR A 25 -19.82 -4.41 -10.26
N ALA A 26 -20.15 -3.24 -9.72
CA ALA A 26 -20.13 -2.01 -10.50
C ALA A 26 -18.68 -1.64 -10.86
N GLN A 27 -18.37 -1.55 -12.16
CA GLN A 27 -17.02 -1.39 -12.69
C GLN A 27 -16.24 -0.20 -12.08
N ASN A 28 -16.93 0.91 -11.84
CA ASN A 28 -16.35 2.08 -11.18
C ASN A 28 -15.89 1.76 -9.76
N LEU A 29 -16.69 1.02 -8.99
CA LEU A 29 -16.37 0.62 -7.63
C LEU A 29 -15.32 -0.49 -7.59
N GLU A 30 -15.37 -1.43 -8.54
CA GLU A 30 -14.38 -2.50 -8.67
C GLU A 30 -12.98 -1.91 -8.88
N THR A 31 -12.87 -0.94 -9.78
CA THR A 31 -11.60 -0.23 -10.07
C THR A 31 -11.02 0.44 -8.82
N HIS A 32 -11.86 1.04 -7.97
CA HIS A 32 -11.42 1.68 -6.72
C HIS A 32 -11.16 0.69 -5.58
N SER A 33 -11.68 -0.53 -5.68
CA SER A 33 -11.49 -1.57 -4.67
C SER A 33 -10.16 -2.29 -4.82
N LEU A 34 -9.52 -2.20 -5.99
CA LEU A 34 -8.24 -2.83 -6.30
C LEU A 34 -7.07 -1.86 -6.09
N PRO A 35 -5.88 -2.37 -5.72
CA PRO A 35 -4.63 -1.59 -5.74
C PRO A 35 -4.33 -1.06 -7.14
N THR A 36 -4.04 0.24 -7.26
CA THR A 36 -3.62 0.88 -8.51
C THR A 36 -2.15 1.27 -8.43
N VAL A 37 -1.55 1.61 -9.58
CA VAL A 37 -0.17 2.11 -9.65
C VAL A 37 0.01 3.36 -8.78
N ASP A 38 -0.98 4.26 -8.77
CA ASP A 38 -0.93 5.48 -7.97
C ASP A 38 -0.87 5.18 -6.47
N HIS A 39 -1.60 4.17 -5.99
CA HIS A 39 -1.54 3.73 -4.59
C HIS A 39 -0.14 3.21 -4.21
N ILE A 40 0.52 2.50 -5.13
CA ILE A 40 1.87 1.97 -4.92
C ILE A 40 2.89 3.11 -4.87
N VAL A 41 2.80 4.06 -5.81
CA VAL A 41 3.70 5.23 -5.87
C VAL A 41 3.54 6.09 -4.63
N ASP A 42 2.30 6.41 -4.22
CA ASP A 42 2.06 7.20 -3.00
C ASP A 42 2.61 6.50 -1.75
N SER A 43 2.37 5.19 -1.59
CA SER A 43 2.90 4.44 -0.45
C SER A 43 4.43 4.41 -0.44
N ALA A 44 5.07 4.21 -1.59
CA ALA A 44 6.53 4.24 -1.70
C ALA A 44 7.11 5.63 -1.36
N LEU A 45 6.51 6.71 -1.87
CA LEU A 45 6.95 8.07 -1.58
C LEU A 45 6.73 8.44 -0.11
N ARG A 46 5.63 7.99 0.49
CA ARG A 46 5.32 8.21 1.91
C ARG A 46 6.36 7.59 2.84
N VAL A 47 6.84 6.38 2.54
CA VAL A 47 7.92 5.72 3.30
C VAL A 47 9.24 6.48 3.16
N LEU A 48 9.45 7.19 2.05
CA LEU A 48 10.61 8.08 1.84
C LEU A 48 10.39 9.51 2.36
N TYR A 49 9.31 9.78 3.10
CA TYR A 49 8.94 11.11 3.60
C TYR A 49 8.79 12.17 2.50
N LYS A 50 8.41 11.76 1.28
CA LYS A 50 8.15 12.63 0.13
C LYS A 50 6.66 12.74 -0.13
N LYS A 51 6.25 13.86 -0.74
CA LYS A 51 4.87 14.08 -1.19
C LYS A 51 4.76 13.67 -2.67
N ALA A 52 3.72 12.91 -3.00
CA ALA A 52 3.32 12.58 -4.36
C ALA A 52 2.77 13.80 -5.12
#